data_AF-A0A5N6F3W8-F1
#
_entry.id   AF-A0A5N6F3W8-F1
#
_cell.length_a   1.000
_cell.length_b   1.000
_cell.length_c   1.000
_cell.angle_alpha   90.00
_cell.angle_beta   90.00
_cell.angle_gamma   90.00
#
_symmetry.space_group_name_H-M   'P 1'
#
loop_
_entity.id
_entity.type
_entity.pdbx_description
1 polymer ?
#
loop_
_entity_poly.entity_id
_entity_poly.type
_entity_poly.pdbx_seq_one_letter_code
_entity_poly.pdbx_strand_id
1 'polypeptide(L)'
;MGDPVHIVKGCLRVSFRKDNERYRVDVEVWPTDTVLEPNETLVLEIEGHDTQGVGKFSHEHPEHRDLAVFGGLSHIEVGQESGYLLLPLIPSREAFN
;
A
#
# COMPACT_ATOMS: atom_id res chain seq x y z
N MET A 1 13.54 5.09 -16.41
CA MET A 1 12.39 4.43 -15.77
C MET A 1 11.20 5.32 -16.05
N GLY A 2 10.16 4.81 -16.70
CA GLY A 2 8.94 5.59 -16.92
C GLY A 2 8.14 5.72 -15.62
N ASP A 3 7.07 6.51 -15.65
CA ASP A 3 6.14 6.59 -14.52
C ASP A 3 5.49 5.21 -14.27
N PRO A 4 5.35 4.77 -13.00
CA PRO A 4 4.69 3.50 -12.69
C PRO A 4 3.24 3.48 -13.20
N VAL A 5 2.80 2.31 -13.67
CA VAL A 5 1.39 2.06 -14.00
C VAL A 5 0.71 1.47 -12.76
N HIS A 6 -0.37 2.09 -12.29
CA HIS A 6 -1.13 1.60 -11.14
C HIS A 6 -1.86 0.29 -11.49
N ILE A 7 -1.53 -0.78 -10.77
CA ILE A 7 -2.15 -2.11 -10.92
C ILE A 7 -3.37 -2.23 -10.00
N VAL A 8 -3.15 -2.03 -8.70
CA VAL A 8 -4.18 -2.23 -7.67
C VAL A 8 -3.83 -1.43 -6.42
N LYS A 9 -4.84 -1.21 -5.56
CA LYS A 9 -4.72 -0.45 -4.32
C LYS A 9 -5.38 -1.21 -3.17
N GLY A 10 -4.82 -1.03 -1.98
CA GLY A 10 -5.45 -1.33 -0.70
C GLY A 10 -5.56 -0.05 0.13
N CYS A 11 -6.47 -0.03 1.10
CA CYS A 11 -6.52 1.05 2.07
C CYS A 11 -6.94 0.50 3.43
N LEU A 12 -6.37 1.09 4.48
CA LEU A 12 -6.72 0.78 5.85
C LEU A 12 -6.92 2.10 6.59
N ARG A 13 -8.08 2.25 7.22
CA ARG A 13 -8.33 3.35 8.15
C ARG A 13 -8.16 2.86 9.57
N VAL A 14 -7.13 3.38 10.24
CA VAL A 14 -6.84 3.09 11.64
C VAL A 14 -6.70 4.38 12.44
N SER A 15 -6.96 4.30 13.73
CA SER A 15 -6.69 5.37 14.68
C SER A 15 -5.96 4.77 15.86
N PHE A 16 -4.66 5.02 15.93
CA PHE A 16 -3.81 4.51 16.98
C PHE A 16 -3.97 5.34 18.26
N ARG A 17 -4.01 4.67 19.40
CA ARG A 17 -4.29 5.29 20.72
C ARG A 17 -3.07 5.95 21.34
N LYS A 18 -1.87 5.47 20.99
CA LYS A 18 -0.60 5.91 21.57
C LYS A 18 0.40 6.21 20.46
N ASP A 19 1.07 7.32 20.64
CA ASP A 19 2.16 7.78 19.78
C ASP A 19 3.44 6.96 20.02
N ASN A 20 4.26 6.81 18.97
CA ASN A 20 5.53 6.08 18.97
C ASN A 20 5.47 4.61 19.44
N GLU A 21 4.30 3.96 19.37
CA GLU A 21 4.15 2.52 19.59
C GLU A 21 4.08 1.78 18.25
N ARG A 22 4.66 0.57 18.21
CA ARG A 22 4.60 -0.28 17.03
C ARG A 22 3.26 -1.00 16.97
N TYR A 23 2.57 -0.89 15.85
CA TYR A 23 1.32 -1.60 15.60
C TYR A 23 1.50 -2.55 14.41
N ARG A 24 1.11 -3.81 14.60
CA ARG A 24 0.95 -4.74 13.48
C ARG A 24 -0.40 -4.49 12.85
N VAL A 25 -0.40 -4.28 11.55
CA VAL A 25 -1.60 -4.06 10.75
C VAL A 25 -1.56 -4.93 9.51
N ASP A 26 -2.72 -5.41 9.10
CA ASP A 26 -2.90 -6.10 7.83
C ASP A 26 -3.67 -5.16 6.89
N VAL A 27 -3.14 -4.91 5.71
CA VAL A 27 -3.78 -4.10 4.67
C VAL A 27 -4.21 -5.04 3.55
N GLU A 28 -5.51 -5.16 3.33
CA GLU A 28 -6.02 -5.89 2.18
C GLU A 28 -5.75 -5.09 0.91
N VAL A 29 -5.02 -5.70 -0.01
CA VAL A 29 -4.88 -5.23 -1.38
C VAL A 29 -5.90 -5.98 -2.22
N TRP A 30 -6.68 -5.23 -3.00
CA TRP A 30 -7.73 -5.81 -3.83
C TRP A 30 -7.15 -6.80 -4.85
N PRO A 31 -7.94 -7.76 -5.36
CA PRO A 31 -7.44 -8.73 -6.31
C PRO A 31 -6.97 -8.07 -7.61
N THR A 32 -5.90 -8.61 -8.18
CA THR A 32 -5.37 -8.25 -9.50
C THR A 32 -4.94 -9.50 -10.26
N ASP A 33 -4.92 -9.41 -11.59
CA ASP A 33 -4.33 -10.39 -12.50
C ASP A 33 -3.35 -9.62 -13.39
N THR A 34 -2.05 -9.80 -13.17
CA THR A 34 -1.01 -9.04 -13.86
C THR A 34 0.20 -9.91 -14.11
N VAL A 35 0.67 -9.88 -15.34
CA VAL A 35 1.93 -10.51 -15.76
C VAL A 35 2.97 -9.40 -15.87
N LEU A 36 4.12 -9.60 -15.23
CA LEU A 36 5.30 -8.74 -15.38
C LEU A 36 6.15 -9.29 -16.51
N GLU A 37 6.41 -8.46 -17.53
CA GLU A 37 7.29 -8.79 -18.64
C GLU A 37 8.78 -8.69 -18.22
N PRO A 38 9.70 -9.32 -18.96
CA PRO A 38 11.12 -9.15 -18.70
C PRO A 38 11.54 -7.68 -18.65
N ASN A 39 12.29 -7.31 -17.62
CA ASN A 39 12.75 -5.94 -17.31
C ASN A 39 11.68 -4.99 -16.76
N GLU A 40 10.46 -5.44 -16.51
CA GLU A 40 9.51 -4.68 -15.70
C GLU A 40 9.83 -4.79 -14.21
N THR A 41 9.36 -3.82 -13.44
CA THR A 41 9.58 -3.76 -11.99
C THR A 41 8.26 -3.51 -11.30
N LEU A 42 7.97 -4.35 -10.31
CA LEU A 42 6.84 -4.12 -9.41
C LEU A 42 7.22 -3.03 -8.40
N VAL A 43 6.36 -2.03 -8.25
CA VAL A 43 6.54 -0.91 -7.33
C VAL A 43 5.46 -0.96 -6.25
N LEU A 44 5.88 -0.82 -4.99
CA LEU A 44 5.00 -0.63 -3.85
C LEU A 44 5.07 0.83 -3.41
N GLU A 45 3.94 1.52 -3.45
CA GLU A 45 3.77 2.88 -2.94
C GLU A 45 2.93 2.83 -1.66
N ILE A 46 3.38 3.53 -0.61
CA ILE A 46 2.66 3.62 0.67
C ILE A 46 2.57 5.08 1.07
N GLU A 47 1.35 5.55 1.30
CA GLU A 47 1.06 6.93 1.67
C GLU A 47 0.04 7.00 2.81
N GLY A 48 0.18 8.02 3.67
CA GLY A 48 -0.75 8.28 4.77
C GLY A 48 -2.03 9.02 4.35
N HIS A 49 -2.16 9.32 3.06
CA HIS A 49 -3.27 10.07 2.48
C HIS A 49 -3.71 9.47 1.14
N ASP A 50 -4.73 10.09 0.54
CA ASP A 50 -5.20 9.69 -0.77
C ASP A 50 -4.16 9.96 -1.85
N THR A 51 -3.98 8.98 -2.74
CA THR A 51 -3.07 9.01 -3.88
C THR A 51 -3.87 9.04 -5.18
N GLN A 52 -3.22 8.91 -6.32
CA GLN A 52 -3.84 8.90 -7.64
C GLN A 52 -4.95 7.84 -7.73
N GLY A 53 -5.98 8.10 -8.55
CA GLY A 53 -7.06 7.14 -8.81
C GLY A 53 -8.22 7.14 -7.79
N VAL A 54 -8.23 8.03 -6.79
CA VAL A 54 -9.36 8.13 -5.83
C VAL A 54 -10.66 8.69 -6.41
N GLY A 55 -10.59 9.35 -7.56
CA GLY A 55 -11.76 9.87 -8.27
C GLY A 55 -12.63 10.76 -7.38
N LYS A 56 -13.91 10.41 -7.24
CA LYS A 56 -14.88 11.14 -6.39
C LYS A 56 -14.84 10.75 -4.91
N PHE A 57 -14.04 9.76 -4.53
CA PHE A 57 -13.98 9.22 -3.19
C PHE A 57 -12.76 9.73 -2.41
N SER A 58 -12.44 11.02 -2.56
CA SER A 58 -11.36 11.65 -1.79
C SER A 58 -11.79 11.90 -0.34
N HIS A 59 -10.82 11.93 0.56
CA HIS A 59 -10.95 12.10 1.99
C HIS A 59 -10.17 13.33 2.46
N GLU A 60 -10.38 14.47 1.80
CA GLU A 60 -9.64 15.71 2.05
C GLU A 60 -10.45 16.75 2.85
N HIS A 61 -11.67 16.40 3.26
CA HIS A 61 -12.52 17.36 3.96
C HIS A 61 -11.85 17.80 5.28
N PRO A 62 -11.68 19.12 5.51
CA PRO A 62 -10.87 19.62 6.63
C PRO A 62 -11.44 19.23 7.99
N GLU A 63 -12.76 19.13 8.12
CA GLU A 63 -13.41 18.68 9.37
C GLU A 63 -13.16 17.18 9.68
N HIS A 64 -12.73 16.40 8.69
CA HIS A 64 -12.45 14.97 8.83
C HIS A 64 -10.96 14.65 8.79
N ARG A 65 -10.12 15.65 8.52
CA ARG A 65 -8.66 15.56 8.39
C ARG A 65 -7.97 16.72 9.10
N ASP A 66 -8.29 16.89 10.39
CA ASP A 66 -7.59 17.87 11.24
C ASP A 66 -6.08 17.58 11.27
N LEU A 67 -5.29 18.57 10.87
CA LEU A 67 -3.82 18.48 10.85
C LEU A 67 -3.22 18.21 12.23
N ALA A 68 -3.89 18.64 13.31
CA ALA A 68 -3.46 18.34 14.67
C ALA A 68 -3.52 16.84 15.00
N VAL A 69 -4.34 16.07 14.27
CA VAL A 69 -4.51 14.62 14.46
C VAL A 69 -3.79 13.82 13.38
N PHE A 70 -3.86 14.25 12.11
CA PHE A 70 -3.40 13.48 10.95
C PHE A 70 -2.13 14.01 10.29
N GLY A 71 -1.61 15.18 10.71
CA GLY A 71 -0.41 15.80 10.13
C GLY A 71 0.92 15.26 10.66
N GLY A 72 0.91 14.18 11.44
CA GLY A 72 2.11 13.55 12.00
C GLY A 72 2.89 12.72 10.97
N LEU A 73 4.10 12.30 11.34
CA LEU A 73 4.94 11.44 10.52
C LEU A 73 4.58 9.97 10.76
N SER A 74 4.33 9.22 9.69
CA SER A 74 4.17 7.76 9.76
C SER A 74 5.53 7.08 9.58
N HIS A 75 5.81 6.07 10.42
CA HIS A 75 7.01 5.25 10.31
C HIS A 75 6.62 3.82 9.95
N ILE A 76 7.24 3.27 8.90
CA ILE A 76 6.99 1.91 8.41
C ILE A 76 8.29 1.13 8.53
N GLU A 77 8.22 0.01 9.26
CA GLU A 77 9.32 -0.94 9.38
C GLU A 77 9.16 -2.04 8.33
N VAL A 78 10.21 -2.27 7.53
CA VAL A 78 10.23 -3.25 6.42
C VAL A 78 11.41 -4.22 6.54
N GLY A 79 11.21 -5.47 6.14
CA GLY A 79 12.23 -6.52 6.09
C GLY A 79 12.23 -7.51 7.27
N GLN A 80 12.81 -8.69 7.05
CA GLN A 80 12.86 -9.81 8.01
C GLN A 80 11.44 -10.19 8.52
N GLU A 81 11.21 -10.16 9.84
CA GLU A 81 9.92 -10.41 10.48
C GLU A 81 9.01 -9.16 10.53
N SER A 82 9.49 -8.00 10.09
CA SER A 82 8.81 -6.70 10.22
C SER A 82 8.35 -6.21 8.85
N GLY A 83 7.04 -6.30 8.57
CA GLY A 83 6.41 -5.78 7.34
C GLY A 83 6.81 -6.52 6.05
N TYR A 84 5.84 -7.14 5.38
CA TYR A 84 6.04 -7.81 4.10
C TYR A 84 4.79 -7.69 3.21
N LEU A 85 4.97 -7.86 1.90
CA LEU A 85 3.89 -7.98 0.92
C LEU A 85 3.67 -9.45 0.58
N LEU A 86 2.43 -9.93 0.77
CA LEU A 86 2.03 -11.27 0.31
C LEU A 86 1.57 -11.17 -1.14
N LEU A 87 2.31 -11.80 -2.04
CA LEU A 87 1.98 -11.85 -3.46
C LEU A 87 1.43 -13.23 -3.84
N PRO A 88 0.27 -13.31 -4.52
CA PRO A 88 -0.24 -14.56 -5.06
C PRO A 88 0.53 -14.94 -6.34
N LEU A 89 1.81 -15.31 -6.20
CA LEU A 89 2.66 -15.66 -7.34
C LEU A 89 2.14 -16.93 -8.02
N ILE A 90 1.78 -16.80 -9.30
CA ILE A 90 1.41 -17.93 -10.16
C ILE A 90 2.67 -18.37 -10.91
N PRO A 91 3.21 -19.59 -10.66
CA PRO A 91 4.40 -20.06 -11.35
C PRO A 91 4.17 -20.23 -12.85
N SER A 92 5.21 -20.02 -13.66
CA SER A 92 5.12 -20.32 -15.09
C SER A 92 4.93 -21.83 -15.31
N ARG A 93 4.36 -22.19 -16.46
CA ARG A 93 4.14 -23.59 -16.83
C ARG A 93 5.44 -24.41 -16.85
N GLU A 94 6.56 -23.78 -17.16
CA GLU A 94 7.89 -24.39 -17.21
C GLU A 94 8.40 -24.80 -15.83
N ALA A 95 7.93 -24.18 -14.75
CA ALA A 95 8.30 -24.53 -13.37
C ALA A 95 7.76 -25.89 -12.90
N PHE A 96 6.88 -26.52 -13.69
CA PHE A 96 6.23 -27.79 -13.38
C PHE A 96 6.67 -28.95 -14.29
N ASN A 97 7.63 -28.73 -15.20
CA ASN A 97 8.24 -29.77 -16.05
C ASN A 97 9.60 -30.19 -15.50
#